data_AF-A0A818IAS0-F1
#
_entry.id   AF-A0A818IAS0-F1
#
_cell.length_a   1.000
_cell.length_b   1.000
_cell.length_c   1.000
_cell.angle_alpha   90.00
_cell.angle_beta   90.00
_cell.angle_gamma   90.00
#
_symmetry.space_group_name_H-M   'P 1'
#
loop_
_entity.id
_entity.type
_entity.pdbx_description
1 polymer ?
#
loop_
_entity_poly.entity_id
_entity_poly.type
_entity_poly.pdbx_seq_one_letter_code
_entity_poly.pdbx_strand_id
1 'polypeptide(L)'
;MNIQGDLSPRIVDSVIASARQNQSTVKINEQFLQEPTLAFLESYQNHLRPALASGIFVLSLSKLQLNSIGDIGQFKHIQICDLSSNFIETIDSLIINCRQLIKLDLHSNRINQLPDGKYWKELSQLRVLYLHDNLLSSYDDVKSLGYASSLEILTLYDSPLGLKKNYRHHVVNSVWSLKALDTYVIADDEIIEKTHFPEPYAAHSNVFKLNLYVPTGKNSALSNERQMIQQLFKQVNNIQSHFCPVLILQKNFRMWLVQLRLKKYLLLSHK
;
A
#
# COMPACT_ATOMS: atom_id res chain seq x y z
N MET A 1 34.69 7.61 -21.64
CA MET A 1 34.11 8.85 -21.10
C MET A 1 33.21 8.44 -19.95
N ASN A 2 33.79 8.35 -18.77
CA ASN A 2 33.11 7.97 -17.53
C ASN A 2 32.59 9.27 -16.92
N ILE A 3 31.28 9.51 -17.02
CA ILE A 3 30.64 10.64 -16.36
C ILE A 3 30.36 10.17 -14.92
N GLN A 4 31.40 10.23 -14.07
CA GLN A 4 31.20 10.26 -12.62
C GLN A 4 30.47 11.56 -12.33
N GLY A 5 29.15 11.46 -12.14
CA GLY A 5 28.31 12.56 -11.68
C GLY A 5 28.63 12.88 -10.23
N ASP A 6 29.65 13.71 -10.03
CA ASP A 6 30.00 14.31 -8.76
C ASP A 6 28.82 15.18 -8.28
N LEU A 7 28.11 14.71 -7.25
CA LEU A 7 27.02 15.44 -6.61
C LEU A 7 27.61 16.61 -5.81
N SER A 8 27.30 17.84 -6.23
CA SER A 8 27.89 19.05 -5.64
C SER A 8 27.59 19.21 -4.13
N PRO A 9 28.52 19.78 -3.34
CA PRO A 9 28.41 19.91 -1.87
C PRO A 9 27.16 20.66 -1.37
N ARG A 10 26.44 21.40 -2.23
CA ARG A 10 25.16 22.06 -1.88
C ARG A 10 23.99 21.10 -1.61
N ILE A 11 24.06 19.87 -2.13
CA ILE A 11 23.02 18.83 -2.02
C ILE A 11 22.99 18.25 -0.61
N VAL A 12 24.17 18.14 0.01
CA VAL A 12 24.34 17.61 1.37
C VAL A 12 23.79 18.62 2.39
N ASP A 13 23.99 19.92 2.17
CA ASP A 13 23.60 20.98 3.13
C ASP A 13 22.08 21.20 3.26
N SER A 14 21.30 21.06 2.18
CA SER A 14 19.84 21.19 2.22
C SER A 14 19.15 19.99 2.88
N VAL A 15 19.71 18.80 2.71
CA VAL A 15 19.29 17.54 3.34
C VAL A 15 19.63 17.53 4.84
N ILE A 16 20.82 18.04 5.20
CA ILE A 16 21.24 18.23 6.60
C ILE A 16 20.28 19.18 7.35
N ALA A 17 19.75 20.22 6.71
CA ALA A 17 18.82 21.16 7.35
C ALA A 17 17.45 20.51 7.68
N SER A 18 16.97 19.59 6.83
CA SER A 18 15.70 18.85 7.02
C SER A 18 15.82 17.73 8.07
N ALA A 19 16.91 16.96 8.03
CA ALA A 19 17.16 15.85 8.97
C ALA A 19 17.42 16.32 10.42
N ARG A 20 17.92 17.54 10.61
CA ARG A 20 18.14 18.14 11.95
C ARG A 20 16.84 18.44 12.72
N GLN A 21 15.68 18.48 12.06
CA GLN A 21 14.44 18.93 12.70
C GLN A 21 13.49 17.80 13.14
N ASN A 22 13.61 16.54 12.68
CA ASN A 22 12.67 15.46 13.07
C ASN A 22 13.33 14.06 13.08
N GLN A 23 13.37 13.41 14.25
CA GLN A 23 14.13 12.17 14.50
C GLN A 23 13.55 10.86 13.89
N SER A 24 12.46 10.89 13.11
CA SER A 24 11.79 9.65 12.63
C SER A 24 11.27 9.70 11.18
N THR A 25 11.57 10.76 10.44
CA THR A 25 11.05 10.99 9.08
C THR A 25 12.15 11.50 8.16
N VAL A 26 12.23 10.93 6.96
CA VAL A 26 13.21 11.31 5.95
C VAL A 26 12.49 11.76 4.69
N LYS A 27 12.77 12.99 4.22
CA LYS A 27 12.20 13.56 2.99
C LYS A 27 13.25 14.42 2.28
N ILE A 28 13.38 14.23 0.97
CA ILE A 28 14.27 15.02 0.11
C ILE A 28 13.39 15.85 -0.82
N ASN A 29 13.62 17.17 -0.84
CA ASN A 29 12.92 18.07 -1.75
C ASN A 29 13.81 18.44 -2.93
N GLU A 30 13.26 18.23 -4.13
CA GLU A 30 13.66 18.84 -5.41
C GLU A 30 15.16 18.82 -5.73
N GLN A 31 15.67 17.66 -6.15
CA GLN A 31 16.84 17.55 -7.04
C GLN A 31 17.02 16.14 -7.62
N PHE A 32 17.62 16.09 -8.81
CA PHE A 32 17.82 14.92 -9.67
C PHE A 32 18.66 13.83 -9.01
N LEU A 33 18.08 12.64 -8.78
CA LEU A 33 18.78 11.43 -8.36
C LEU A 33 18.42 10.30 -9.32
N GLN A 34 19.34 9.93 -10.22
CA GLN A 34 19.11 8.82 -11.16
C GLN A 34 19.08 7.46 -10.45
N GLU A 35 19.90 7.28 -9.41
CA GLU A 35 19.95 6.08 -8.58
C GLU A 35 20.32 6.45 -7.14
N PRO A 36 19.72 5.83 -6.12
CA PRO A 36 20.16 5.99 -4.74
C PRO A 36 21.39 5.08 -4.55
N THR A 37 22.58 5.53 -4.97
CA THR A 37 23.83 4.77 -4.83
C THR A 37 24.14 4.49 -3.36
N LEU A 38 24.81 3.37 -3.07
CA LEU A 38 25.32 3.05 -1.73
C LEU A 38 26.04 4.23 -1.08
N ALA A 39 26.86 5.00 -1.81
CA ALA A 39 27.54 6.18 -1.26
C ALA A 39 26.60 7.35 -0.93
N PHE A 40 25.50 7.52 -1.67
CA PHE A 40 24.45 8.51 -1.36
C PHE A 40 23.66 8.04 -0.13
N LEU A 41 23.26 6.77 -0.09
CA LEU A 41 22.60 6.16 1.06
C LEU A 41 23.53 6.07 2.28
N GLU A 42 24.84 5.89 2.11
CA GLU A 42 25.88 5.81 3.14
C GLU A 42 26.30 7.19 3.63
N SER A 43 26.41 8.20 2.76
CA SER A 43 26.53 9.61 3.15
C SER A 43 25.29 10.04 3.96
N TYR A 44 24.12 9.60 3.51
CA TYR A 44 22.84 9.75 4.19
C TYR A 44 22.80 8.97 5.53
N GLN A 45 23.34 7.75 5.60
CA GLN A 45 23.46 6.92 6.81
C GLN A 45 24.50 7.43 7.81
N ASN A 46 25.64 7.94 7.33
CA ASN A 46 26.70 8.47 8.18
C ASN A 46 26.27 9.77 8.88
N HIS A 47 25.40 10.56 8.26
CA HIS A 47 24.73 11.70 8.90
C HIS A 47 23.50 11.32 9.74
N LEU A 48 23.02 10.07 9.63
CA LEU A 48 21.95 9.45 10.43
C LEU A 48 22.48 8.44 11.46
N ARG A 49 23.75 8.53 11.87
CA ARG A 49 24.34 7.64 12.90
C ARG A 49 23.57 7.55 14.23
N PRO A 50 22.70 8.50 14.65
CA PRO A 50 21.80 8.28 15.79
C PRO A 50 20.51 7.50 15.42
N ALA A 51 20.10 7.46 14.15
CA ALA A 51 18.83 6.88 13.68
C ALA A 51 18.94 5.41 13.22
N LEU A 52 20.14 4.95 12.86
CA LEU A 52 20.41 3.56 12.44
C LEU A 52 20.31 2.51 13.56
N ALA A 53 20.11 2.93 14.81
CA ALA A 53 19.92 2.00 15.92
C ALA A 53 18.45 1.58 16.16
N SER A 54 17.41 2.26 15.62
CA SER A 54 15.98 1.84 15.80
C SER A 54 14.86 2.71 15.19
N GLY A 55 15.09 3.73 14.33
CA GLY A 55 14.15 4.88 14.31
C GLY A 55 13.34 5.24 13.04
N ILE A 56 13.67 4.75 11.84
CA ILE A 56 13.05 5.28 10.61
C ILE A 56 11.82 4.47 10.23
N PHE A 57 10.66 5.13 10.25
CA PHE A 57 9.39 4.48 9.92
C PHE A 57 8.70 5.07 8.67
N VAL A 58 9.05 6.29 8.27
CA VAL A 58 8.48 6.96 7.08
C VAL A 58 9.62 7.46 6.20
N LEU A 59 9.67 6.95 4.97
CA LEU A 59 10.60 7.32 3.92
C LEU A 59 9.83 7.95 2.76
N SER A 60 10.13 9.19 2.39
CA SER A 60 9.55 9.85 1.21
C SER A 60 10.65 10.28 0.25
N LEU A 61 10.61 9.69 -0.94
CA LEU A 61 11.54 9.84 -2.05
C LEU A 61 10.76 10.11 -3.35
N SER A 62 9.69 10.90 -3.27
CA SER A 62 8.85 11.25 -4.42
C SER A 62 9.52 12.30 -5.31
N LYS A 63 9.31 12.24 -6.64
CA LYS A 63 9.76 13.27 -7.60
C LYS A 63 11.28 13.48 -7.67
N LEU A 64 12.04 12.42 -7.51
CA LEU A 64 13.51 12.46 -7.57
C LEU A 64 14.08 11.92 -8.89
N GLN A 65 13.22 11.44 -9.80
CA GLN A 65 13.60 10.83 -11.08
C GLN A 65 14.41 9.52 -10.94
N LEU A 66 14.13 8.75 -9.89
CA LEU A 66 14.77 7.47 -9.65
C LEU A 66 14.40 6.47 -10.74
N ASN A 67 15.39 5.79 -11.32
CA ASN A 67 15.17 4.72 -12.30
C ASN A 67 15.06 3.33 -11.64
N SER A 68 15.59 3.16 -10.43
CA SER A 68 15.53 1.94 -9.64
C SER A 68 15.26 2.27 -8.16
N ILE A 69 14.73 1.29 -7.45
CA ILE A 69 14.48 1.30 -6.01
C ILE A 69 15.81 1.32 -5.22
N GLY A 70 16.88 0.73 -5.77
CA GLY A 70 18.18 0.61 -5.12
C GLY A 70 18.13 -0.05 -3.73
N ASP A 71 19.04 0.32 -2.84
CA ASP A 71 19.25 -0.36 -1.54
C ASP A 71 18.31 0.07 -0.41
N ILE A 72 17.06 0.45 -0.71
CA ILE A 72 16.05 0.80 0.30
C ILE A 72 15.81 -0.36 1.29
N GLY A 73 16.11 -1.60 0.88
CA GLY A 73 16.11 -2.79 1.73
C GLY A 73 16.97 -2.72 2.99
N GLN A 74 17.89 -1.77 3.10
CA GLN A 74 18.71 -1.61 4.31
C GLN A 74 17.89 -1.06 5.50
N PHE A 75 16.79 -0.37 5.24
CA PHE A 75 15.95 0.24 6.27
C PHE A 75 14.83 -0.71 6.74
N LYS A 76 15.20 -1.69 7.57
CA LYS A 76 14.29 -2.78 8.03
C LYS A 76 13.05 -2.36 8.81
N HIS A 77 13.02 -1.12 9.32
CA HIS A 77 11.94 -0.59 10.16
C HIS A 77 10.97 0.34 9.44
N ILE A 78 11.11 0.51 8.13
CA ILE A 78 10.18 1.32 7.34
C ILE A 78 8.79 0.71 7.40
N GLN A 79 7.80 1.58 7.64
CA GLN A 79 6.38 1.25 7.60
C GLN A 79 5.65 1.96 6.47
N ILE A 80 6.14 3.12 6.05
CA ILE A 80 5.55 3.91 4.98
C ILE A 80 6.68 4.31 4.04
N CYS A 81 6.57 3.86 2.79
CA CYS A 81 7.52 4.20 1.74
C CYS A 81 6.78 4.89 0.61
N ASP A 82 7.21 6.09 0.27
CA ASP A 82 6.70 6.88 -0.84
C ASP A 82 7.77 7.05 -1.90
N LEU A 83 7.59 6.38 -3.03
CA LEU A 83 8.46 6.38 -4.20
C LEU A 83 7.70 6.89 -5.44
N SER A 84 6.63 7.65 -5.22
CA SER A 84 5.76 8.14 -6.28
C SER A 84 6.42 9.14 -7.21
N SER A 85 5.89 9.26 -8.44
CA SER A 85 6.37 10.25 -9.43
C SER A 85 7.87 10.10 -9.73
N ASN A 86 8.35 8.88 -9.93
CA ASN A 86 9.71 8.57 -10.35
C ASN A 86 9.68 7.85 -11.72
N PHE A 87 10.81 7.27 -12.14
CA PHE A 87 10.94 6.52 -13.39
C PHE A 87 11.27 5.04 -13.14
N ILE A 88 10.78 4.49 -12.03
CA ILE A 88 11.06 3.10 -11.63
C ILE A 88 10.37 2.15 -12.61
N GLU A 89 11.13 1.22 -13.19
CA GLU A 89 10.62 0.25 -14.17
C GLU A 89 10.32 -1.13 -13.54
N THR A 90 11.07 -1.53 -12.52
CA THR A 90 10.92 -2.82 -11.84
C THR A 90 10.90 -2.66 -10.33
N ILE A 91 10.14 -3.52 -9.65
CA ILE A 91 10.21 -3.65 -8.19
C ILE A 91 11.22 -4.73 -7.86
N ASP A 92 12.39 -4.30 -7.37
CA ASP A 92 13.49 -5.22 -7.05
C ASP A 92 13.27 -5.95 -5.71
N SER A 93 13.89 -7.13 -5.58
CA SER A 93 13.80 -7.99 -4.40
C SER A 93 14.35 -7.36 -3.12
N LEU A 94 15.04 -6.23 -3.21
CA LEU A 94 15.69 -5.58 -2.07
C LEU A 94 14.69 -5.07 -1.01
N ILE A 95 13.47 -4.70 -1.40
CA ILE A 95 12.42 -4.29 -0.44
C ILE A 95 11.96 -5.44 0.47
N ILE A 96 12.27 -6.72 0.15
CA ILE A 96 11.89 -7.89 0.96
C ILE A 96 12.31 -7.77 2.44
N ASN A 97 13.37 -6.99 2.71
CA ASN A 97 13.88 -6.73 4.04
C ASN A 97 13.01 -5.77 4.87
N CYS A 98 12.08 -5.05 4.24
CA CYS A 98 11.15 -4.11 4.86
C CYS A 98 9.87 -4.80 5.35
N ARG A 99 10.00 -5.82 6.21
CA ARG A 99 8.87 -6.65 6.68
C ARG A 99 7.81 -5.88 7.48
N GLN A 100 8.13 -4.68 7.95
CA GLN A 100 7.23 -3.80 8.70
C GLN A 100 6.45 -2.82 7.79
N LEU A 101 6.63 -2.90 6.47
CA LEU A 101 5.99 -2.00 5.52
C LEU A 101 4.47 -2.19 5.55
N ILE A 102 3.74 -1.09 5.80
CA ILE A 102 2.27 -1.02 5.87
C ILE A 102 1.70 -0.38 4.61
N LYS A 103 2.36 0.68 4.11
CA LYS A 103 1.97 1.44 2.93
C LYS A 103 3.16 1.58 1.98
N LEU A 104 2.95 1.21 0.72
CA LEU A 104 3.90 1.43 -0.37
C LEU A 104 3.22 2.24 -1.46
N ASP A 105 3.77 3.42 -1.74
CA ASP A 105 3.31 4.29 -2.82
C ASP A 105 4.31 4.27 -3.98
N LEU A 106 3.86 3.73 -5.12
CA LEU A 106 4.63 3.61 -6.37
C LEU A 106 3.85 4.20 -7.55
N HIS A 107 2.86 5.07 -7.31
CA HIS A 107 2.09 5.65 -8.41
C HIS A 107 2.93 6.58 -9.29
N SER A 108 2.50 6.79 -10.53
CA SER A 108 3.21 7.63 -11.51
C SER A 108 4.67 7.19 -11.69
N ASN A 109 4.87 5.91 -11.97
CA ASN A 109 6.16 5.32 -12.30
C ASN A 109 6.07 4.62 -13.68
N ARG A 110 7.10 3.88 -14.07
CA ARG A 110 7.15 3.14 -15.34
C ARG A 110 7.08 1.64 -15.13
N ILE A 111 6.47 1.19 -14.03
CA ILE A 111 6.45 -0.21 -13.63
C ILE A 111 5.64 -1.00 -14.65
N ASN A 112 6.30 -1.91 -15.35
CA ASN A 112 5.67 -2.74 -16.38
C ASN A 112 5.49 -4.20 -15.97
N GLN A 113 6.18 -4.63 -14.90
CA GLN A 113 6.17 -5.99 -14.36
C GLN A 113 6.25 -5.97 -12.84
N LEU A 114 5.54 -6.89 -12.19
CA LEU A 114 5.63 -7.11 -10.74
C LEU A 114 6.49 -8.34 -10.42
N PRO A 115 7.21 -8.34 -9.28
CA PRO A 115 8.03 -9.45 -8.85
C PRO A 115 7.19 -10.69 -8.51
N ASP A 116 7.87 -11.84 -8.44
CA ASP A 116 7.27 -13.14 -8.09
C ASP A 116 6.57 -13.11 -6.71
N GLY A 117 5.54 -13.94 -6.55
CA GLY A 117 4.70 -14.02 -5.36
C GLY A 117 5.46 -14.21 -4.04
N LYS A 118 6.62 -14.86 -4.08
CA LYS A 118 7.50 -15.03 -2.91
C LYS A 118 7.90 -13.70 -2.27
N TYR A 119 8.13 -12.68 -3.08
CA TYR A 119 8.49 -11.35 -2.60
C TYR A 119 7.32 -10.72 -1.81
N TRP A 120 6.10 -10.80 -2.34
CA TRP A 120 4.90 -10.25 -1.71
C TRP A 120 4.51 -10.97 -0.42
N LYS A 121 4.80 -12.27 -0.32
CA LYS A 121 4.57 -13.06 0.88
C LYS A 121 5.37 -12.59 2.10
N GLU A 122 6.59 -12.07 1.87
CA GLU A 122 7.45 -11.59 2.95
C GLU A 122 6.99 -10.22 3.50
N LEU A 123 6.27 -9.44 2.69
CA LEU A 123 5.66 -8.16 3.09
C LEU A 123 4.37 -8.38 3.89
N SER A 124 4.48 -9.15 4.98
CA SER A 124 3.35 -9.61 5.79
C SER A 124 2.51 -8.50 6.44
N GLN A 125 3.03 -7.26 6.53
CA GLN A 125 2.31 -6.11 7.08
C GLN A 125 1.76 -5.15 6.02
N LEU A 126 2.00 -5.41 4.74
CA LEU A 126 1.62 -4.48 3.67
C LEU A 126 0.11 -4.52 3.46
N ARG A 127 -0.57 -3.42 3.77
CA ARG A 127 -2.03 -3.31 3.68
C ARG A 127 -2.49 -2.37 2.57
N VAL A 128 -1.64 -1.42 2.16
CA VAL A 128 -1.96 -0.41 1.13
C VAL A 128 -0.85 -0.39 0.09
N LEU A 129 -1.22 -0.59 -1.17
CA LEU A 129 -0.31 -0.53 -2.31
C LEU A 129 -0.89 0.37 -3.41
N TYR A 130 -0.17 1.43 -3.76
CA TYR A 130 -0.56 2.29 -4.88
C TYR A 130 0.33 2.04 -6.10
N LEU A 131 -0.29 1.59 -7.18
CA LEU A 131 0.35 1.27 -8.47
C LEU A 131 -0.40 1.92 -9.66
N HIS A 132 -1.28 2.88 -9.40
CA HIS A 132 -1.98 3.59 -10.48
C HIS A 132 -0.99 4.43 -11.30
N ASP A 133 -1.35 4.77 -12.54
CA ASP A 133 -0.47 5.51 -13.46
C ASP A 133 0.90 4.81 -13.63
N ASN A 134 0.85 3.56 -14.06
CA ASN A 134 2.00 2.71 -14.36
C ASN A 134 1.75 1.91 -15.66
N LEU A 135 2.76 1.18 -16.13
CA LEU A 135 2.73 0.45 -17.41
C LEU A 135 2.30 -1.02 -17.27
N LEU A 136 1.68 -1.40 -16.15
CA LEU A 136 1.22 -2.75 -15.90
C LEU A 136 0.17 -3.17 -16.93
N SER A 137 0.42 -4.30 -17.58
CA SER A 137 -0.43 -4.79 -18.66
C SER A 137 -0.81 -6.26 -18.52
N SER A 138 -0.07 -7.10 -17.79
CA SER A 138 -0.39 -8.53 -17.68
C SER A 138 -1.27 -8.86 -16.46
N TYR A 139 -2.13 -9.86 -16.60
CA TYR A 139 -2.84 -10.43 -15.45
C TYR A 139 -1.90 -11.27 -14.57
N ASP A 140 -0.79 -11.76 -15.11
CA ASP A 140 0.17 -12.55 -14.34
C ASP A 140 0.86 -11.71 -13.26
N ASP A 141 1.06 -10.42 -13.53
CA ASP A 141 1.54 -9.44 -12.54
C ASP A 141 0.57 -9.34 -11.35
N VAL A 142 -0.74 -9.38 -11.60
CA VAL A 142 -1.74 -9.31 -10.52
C VAL A 142 -1.84 -10.62 -9.75
N LYS A 143 -1.65 -11.76 -10.42
CA LYS A 143 -1.65 -13.07 -9.73
C LYS A 143 -0.53 -13.16 -8.70
N SER A 144 0.64 -12.55 -8.96
CA SER A 144 1.73 -12.55 -7.98
C SER A 144 1.38 -11.76 -6.72
N LEU A 145 0.55 -10.71 -6.83
CA LEU A 145 0.00 -9.98 -5.67
C LEU A 145 -0.95 -10.84 -4.82
N GLY A 146 -1.51 -11.94 -5.36
CA GLY A 146 -2.34 -12.87 -4.60
C GLY A 146 -1.62 -13.53 -3.42
N TYR A 147 -0.29 -13.52 -3.43
CA TYR A 147 0.54 -14.00 -2.31
C TYR A 147 0.65 -12.98 -1.16
N ALA A 148 0.25 -11.72 -1.36
CA ALA A 148 0.19 -10.69 -0.32
C ALA A 148 -1.05 -10.89 0.55
N SER A 149 -0.93 -11.70 1.60
CA SER A 149 -2.06 -12.09 2.46
C SER A 149 -2.67 -10.95 3.29
N SER A 150 -1.96 -9.84 3.48
CA SER A 150 -2.40 -8.69 4.26
C SER A 150 -2.84 -7.48 3.42
N LEU A 151 -2.72 -7.56 2.09
CA LEU A 151 -3.04 -6.45 1.21
C LEU A 151 -4.56 -6.22 1.15
N GLU A 152 -5.01 -5.06 1.61
CA GLU A 152 -6.44 -4.73 1.69
C GLU A 152 -6.87 -3.68 0.67
N ILE A 153 -5.97 -2.77 0.29
CA ILE A 153 -6.26 -1.66 -0.61
C ILE A 153 -5.23 -1.64 -1.74
N LEU A 154 -5.72 -1.65 -2.98
CA LEU A 154 -4.92 -1.62 -4.19
C LEU A 154 -5.49 -0.59 -5.17
N THR A 155 -4.62 0.15 -5.83
CA THR A 155 -4.99 1.03 -6.95
C THR A 155 -4.13 0.71 -8.16
N LEU A 156 -4.76 0.55 -9.30
CA LEU A 156 -4.20 0.14 -10.59
C LEU A 156 -4.89 0.88 -11.76
N TYR A 157 -5.78 1.84 -11.49
CA TYR A 157 -6.36 2.71 -12.51
C TYR A 157 -5.28 3.47 -13.29
N ASP A 158 -5.63 3.95 -14.49
CA ASP A 158 -4.66 4.58 -15.42
C ASP A 158 -3.46 3.67 -15.76
N SER A 159 -3.69 2.36 -15.81
CA SER A 159 -2.74 1.39 -16.36
C SER A 159 -3.33 0.70 -17.61
N PRO A 160 -2.49 0.18 -18.53
CA PRO A 160 -2.96 -0.63 -19.65
C PRO A 160 -3.84 -1.82 -19.23
N LEU A 161 -3.60 -2.36 -18.03
CA LEU A 161 -4.40 -3.41 -17.43
C LEU A 161 -5.84 -2.96 -17.13
N GLY A 162 -6.03 -1.72 -16.66
CA GLY A 162 -7.35 -1.14 -16.38
C GLY A 162 -8.26 -1.01 -17.60
N LEU A 163 -7.70 -0.99 -18.80
CA LEU A 163 -8.45 -0.96 -20.07
C LEU A 163 -8.97 -2.35 -20.49
N LYS A 164 -8.53 -3.43 -19.85
CA LYS A 164 -8.94 -4.79 -20.22
C LYS A 164 -10.37 -5.09 -19.75
N LYS A 165 -11.09 -5.86 -20.57
CA LYS A 165 -12.43 -6.35 -20.20
C LYS A 165 -12.35 -7.22 -18.94
N ASN A 166 -13.33 -7.05 -18.04
CA ASN A 166 -13.43 -7.77 -16.77
C ASN A 166 -12.22 -7.58 -15.84
N TYR A 167 -11.42 -6.52 -16.04
CA TYR A 167 -10.21 -6.25 -15.25
C TYR A 167 -10.46 -6.37 -13.74
N ARG A 168 -11.47 -5.66 -13.21
CA ARG A 168 -11.79 -5.69 -11.76
C ARG A 168 -12.09 -7.09 -11.26
N HIS A 169 -12.93 -7.83 -11.98
CA HIS A 169 -13.28 -9.20 -11.62
C HIS A 169 -12.03 -10.11 -11.59
N HIS A 170 -11.13 -9.98 -12.56
CA HIS A 170 -9.86 -10.72 -12.56
C HIS A 170 -8.96 -10.35 -11.37
N VAL A 171 -8.84 -9.06 -11.04
CA VAL A 171 -8.00 -8.60 -9.92
C VAL A 171 -8.55 -9.06 -8.58
N VAL A 172 -9.84 -8.84 -8.34
CA VAL A 172 -10.52 -9.22 -7.08
C VAL A 172 -10.41 -10.74 -6.85
N ASN A 173 -10.59 -11.54 -7.91
CA ASN A 173 -10.46 -13.00 -7.81
C ASN A 173 -9.02 -13.52 -7.83
N SER A 174 -8.03 -12.66 -8.13
CA SER A 174 -6.61 -13.01 -8.00
C SER A 174 -6.05 -12.65 -6.62
N VAL A 175 -6.58 -11.60 -5.98
CA VAL A 175 -6.09 -11.08 -4.70
C VAL A 175 -7.23 -11.05 -3.67
N TRP A 176 -7.48 -12.18 -3.02
CA TRP A 176 -8.63 -12.37 -2.13
C TRP A 176 -8.58 -11.60 -0.82
N SER A 177 -7.40 -11.08 -0.47
CA SER A 177 -7.19 -10.22 0.70
C SER A 177 -7.77 -8.81 0.51
N LEU A 178 -8.02 -8.39 -0.74
CA LEU A 178 -8.49 -7.04 -1.06
C LEU A 178 -9.89 -6.77 -0.52
N LYS A 179 -10.08 -5.54 -0.05
CA LYS A 179 -11.35 -4.95 0.35
C LYS A 179 -11.77 -3.78 -0.53
N ALA A 180 -10.80 -3.08 -1.12
CA ALA A 180 -11.08 -1.97 -2.02
C ALA A 180 -10.07 -1.96 -3.18
N LEU A 181 -10.58 -1.62 -4.36
CA LEU A 181 -9.83 -1.56 -5.61
C LEU A 181 -10.14 -0.23 -6.32
N ASP A 182 -9.10 0.52 -6.68
CA ASP A 182 -9.18 1.79 -7.40
C ASP A 182 -10.00 2.88 -6.68
N THR A 183 -11.21 3.16 -7.16
CA THR A 183 -12.10 4.19 -6.60
C THR A 183 -13.33 3.60 -5.93
N TYR A 184 -13.41 2.27 -5.81
CA TYR A 184 -14.55 1.56 -5.25
C TYR A 184 -14.13 0.51 -4.22
N VAL A 185 -14.88 0.45 -3.13
CA VAL A 185 -14.89 -0.68 -2.21
C VAL A 185 -15.47 -1.90 -2.93
N ILE A 186 -14.88 -3.07 -2.74
CA ILE A 186 -15.28 -4.30 -3.43
C ILE A 186 -16.65 -4.75 -2.92
N ALA A 187 -17.59 -4.93 -3.84
CA ALA A 187 -18.92 -5.47 -3.57
C ALA A 187 -18.97 -6.99 -3.76
N ASP A 188 -19.98 -7.64 -3.17
CA ASP A 188 -20.09 -9.11 -3.16
C ASP A 188 -20.36 -9.69 -4.57
N ASP A 189 -21.04 -8.95 -5.45
CA ASP A 189 -21.28 -9.35 -6.85
C ASP A 189 -20.02 -9.32 -7.73
N GLU A 190 -18.96 -8.58 -7.33
CA GLU A 190 -17.66 -8.64 -8.01
C GLU A 190 -16.92 -9.96 -7.73
N ILE A 191 -17.19 -10.55 -6.55
CA ILE A 191 -16.57 -11.78 -6.06
C ILE A 191 -17.39 -13.01 -6.49
N ILE A 192 -18.72 -12.96 -6.36
CA ILE A 192 -19.58 -14.12 -6.58
C ILE A 192 -20.03 -14.17 -8.04
N GLU A 193 -19.56 -15.18 -8.76
CA GLU A 193 -19.95 -15.42 -10.15
C GLU A 193 -21.48 -15.52 -10.32
N LYS A 194 -21.98 -14.97 -11.43
CA LYS A 194 -23.39 -15.07 -11.85
C LYS A 194 -24.39 -14.50 -10.84
N THR A 195 -23.97 -13.59 -9.96
CA THR A 195 -24.87 -12.84 -9.09
C THR A 195 -24.95 -11.38 -9.52
N HIS A 196 -26.13 -10.78 -9.37
CA HIS A 196 -26.35 -9.35 -9.53
C HIS A 196 -27.25 -8.92 -8.38
N PHE A 197 -26.74 -8.05 -7.52
CA PHE A 197 -27.54 -7.46 -6.46
C PHE A 197 -28.18 -6.16 -6.96
N PRO A 198 -29.41 -5.82 -6.51
CA PRO A 198 -30.01 -4.53 -6.81
C PRO A 198 -29.31 -3.39 -6.06
N GLU A 199 -29.50 -2.15 -6.50
CA GLU A 199 -29.07 -0.98 -5.71
C GLU A 199 -29.71 -1.00 -4.30
N PRO A 200 -28.97 -0.58 -3.25
CA PRO A 200 -27.63 0.02 -3.24
C PRO A 200 -26.46 -1.00 -3.21
N TYR A 201 -26.75 -2.30 -3.23
CA TYR A 201 -25.79 -3.40 -3.02
C TYR A 201 -24.98 -3.76 -4.27
N ALA A 202 -25.35 -3.23 -5.44
CA ALA A 202 -24.65 -3.45 -6.70
C ALA A 202 -23.23 -2.87 -6.70
N ALA A 203 -22.30 -3.56 -7.36
CA ALA A 203 -20.98 -3.02 -7.68
C ALA A 203 -21.06 -1.68 -8.41
N HIS A 204 -20.06 -0.82 -8.20
CA HIS A 204 -19.96 0.52 -8.81
C HIS A 204 -21.09 1.49 -8.43
N SER A 205 -21.95 1.16 -7.46
CA SER A 205 -22.91 2.14 -6.94
C SER A 205 -22.15 3.28 -6.25
N ASN A 206 -22.79 4.46 -6.19
CA ASN A 206 -22.21 5.64 -5.53
C ASN A 206 -21.88 5.40 -4.06
N VAL A 207 -22.50 4.40 -3.43
CA VAL A 207 -22.29 4.03 -2.02
C VAL A 207 -20.93 3.37 -1.81
N PHE A 208 -20.44 2.61 -2.80
CA PHE A 208 -19.13 1.96 -2.74
C PHE A 208 -17.99 2.89 -3.18
N LYS A 209 -18.30 4.06 -3.75
CA LYS A 209 -17.30 5.00 -4.24
C LYS A 209 -16.54 5.64 -3.06
N LEU A 210 -15.22 5.50 -3.05
CA LEU A 210 -14.35 6.02 -2.01
C LEU A 210 -12.99 6.42 -2.62
N ASN A 211 -12.49 7.60 -2.24
CA ASN A 211 -11.12 7.96 -2.60
C ASN A 211 -10.14 7.16 -1.73
N LEU A 212 -9.45 6.20 -2.36
CA LEU A 212 -8.49 5.34 -1.68
C LEU A 212 -7.10 5.98 -1.57
N TYR A 213 -6.80 7.00 -2.38
CA TYR A 213 -5.48 7.62 -2.40
C TYR A 213 -5.31 8.59 -1.23
N VAL A 214 -4.36 8.26 -0.35
CA VAL A 214 -3.93 9.09 0.78
C VAL A 214 -2.48 9.51 0.54
N PRO A 215 -2.21 10.75 0.07
CA PRO A 215 -0.85 11.21 -0.18
C PRO A 215 -0.07 11.30 1.12
N THR A 216 1.23 10.99 1.06
CA THR A 216 2.13 11.20 2.20
C THR A 216 2.39 12.70 2.34
N GLY A 217 1.95 13.31 3.45
CA GLY A 217 2.05 14.77 3.62
C GLY A 217 3.50 15.25 3.74
N LYS A 218 3.84 16.45 3.27
CA LYS A 218 5.24 16.97 3.31
C LYS A 218 5.84 17.05 4.72
N ASN A 219 5.04 17.22 5.79
CA ASN A 219 5.50 17.26 7.20
C ASN A 219 4.69 16.33 8.13
N SER A 220 4.12 15.23 7.64
CA SER A 220 3.36 14.31 8.49
C SER A 220 4.28 13.47 9.39
N ALA A 221 4.02 13.52 10.70
CA ALA A 221 4.54 12.53 11.64
C ALA A 221 3.94 11.15 11.33
N LEU A 222 4.66 10.08 11.64
CA LEU A 222 4.17 8.71 11.48
C LEU A 222 2.80 8.49 12.14
N SER A 223 2.56 9.09 13.30
CA SER A 223 1.27 8.99 14.00
C SER A 223 0.12 9.47 13.12
N ASN A 224 0.33 10.56 12.39
CA ASN A 224 -0.68 11.16 11.53
C ASN A 224 -0.94 10.27 10.31
N GLU A 225 0.11 9.76 9.68
CA GLU A 225 -0.03 8.83 8.55
C GLU A 225 -0.75 7.54 8.95
N ARG A 226 -0.39 6.94 10.09
CA ARG A 226 -1.09 5.76 10.62
C ARG A 226 -2.55 6.07 10.91
N GLN A 227 -2.86 7.24 11.47
CA GLN A 227 -4.23 7.64 11.75
C GLN A 227 -5.05 7.81 10.45
N MET A 228 -4.48 8.43 9.41
CA MET A 228 -5.15 8.57 8.11
C MET A 228 -5.43 7.19 7.49
N ILE A 229 -4.45 6.28 7.51
CA ILE A 229 -4.61 4.90 7.04
C ILE A 229 -5.70 4.16 7.85
N GLN A 230 -5.72 4.32 9.17
CA GLN A 230 -6.76 3.72 10.02
C GLN A 230 -8.15 4.28 9.72
N GLN A 231 -8.27 5.59 9.47
CA GLN A 231 -9.53 6.21 9.07
C GLN A 231 -10.03 5.67 7.72
N LEU A 232 -9.14 5.50 6.75
CA LEU A 232 -9.46 4.88 5.47
C LEU A 232 -10.00 3.46 5.66
N PHE A 233 -9.30 2.61 6.43
CA PHE A 233 -9.80 1.27 6.73
C PHE A 233 -11.14 1.27 7.45
N LYS A 234 -11.36 2.21 8.37
CA LYS A 234 -12.64 2.36 9.04
C LYS A 234 -13.75 2.69 8.04
N GLN A 235 -13.51 3.57 7.08
CA GLN A 235 -14.48 3.91 6.02
C GLN A 235 -14.79 2.68 5.14
N VAL A 236 -13.76 1.98 4.66
CA VAL A 236 -13.92 0.75 3.86
C VAL A 236 -14.74 -0.29 4.62
N ASN A 237 -14.33 -0.63 5.85
CA ASN A 237 -15.04 -1.61 6.67
C ASN A 237 -16.48 -1.16 6.99
N ASN A 238 -16.71 0.16 7.17
CA ASN A 238 -18.06 0.68 7.40
C ASN A 238 -18.96 0.46 6.19
N ILE A 239 -18.49 0.76 4.99
CA ILE A 239 -19.21 0.52 3.73
C ILE A 239 -19.51 -0.99 3.60
N GLN A 240 -18.50 -1.85 3.72
CA GLN A 240 -18.69 -3.30 3.61
C GLN A 240 -19.68 -3.86 4.63
N SER A 241 -19.63 -3.39 5.89
CA SER A 241 -20.52 -3.90 6.94
C SER A 241 -21.99 -3.51 6.80
N HIS A 242 -22.31 -2.48 6.00
CA HIS A 242 -23.68 -2.02 5.77
C HIS A 242 -24.22 -2.39 4.38
N PHE A 243 -23.34 -2.61 3.41
CA PHE A 243 -23.72 -2.75 2.00
C PHE A 243 -23.20 -4.05 1.35
N CYS A 244 -22.46 -4.93 2.03
CA CYS A 244 -22.17 -6.27 1.51
C CYS A 244 -23.15 -7.29 2.12
N PRO A 245 -24.13 -7.82 1.34
CA PRO A 245 -25.09 -8.81 1.83
C PRO A 245 -24.46 -9.99 2.57
N VAL A 246 -23.32 -10.52 2.10
CA VAL A 246 -22.63 -11.65 2.71
C VAL A 246 -22.17 -11.30 4.13
N LEU A 247 -21.57 -10.12 4.32
CA LEU A 247 -21.10 -9.68 5.64
C LEU A 247 -22.27 -9.39 6.60
N ILE A 248 -23.37 -8.82 6.10
CA ILE A 248 -24.59 -8.58 6.88
C ILE A 248 -25.17 -9.90 7.36
N LEU A 249 -25.30 -10.89 6.48
CA LEU A 249 -25.79 -12.23 6.81
C LEU A 249 -24.88 -12.92 7.83
N GLN A 250 -23.56 -12.89 7.62
CA GLN A 250 -22.60 -13.45 8.58
C GLN A 250 -22.70 -12.79 9.95
N LYS A 251 -22.86 -11.46 10.02
CA LYS A 251 -23.04 -10.71 11.27
C LYS A 251 -24.31 -11.15 12.00
N ASN A 252 -25.43 -11.24 11.30
CA ASN A 252 -26.71 -11.67 11.87
C ASN A 252 -26.65 -13.13 12.36
N PHE A 253 -26.03 -14.01 11.59
CA PHE A 253 -25.84 -15.41 11.97
C PHE A 253 -24.96 -15.56 13.23
N ARG A 254 -23.84 -14.83 13.31
CA ARG A 254 -22.99 -14.79 14.51
C ARG A 254 -23.77 -14.31 15.73
N MET A 255 -24.59 -13.27 15.58
CA MET A 255 -25.44 -12.75 16.66
C MET A 255 -26.47 -13.78 17.13
N TRP A 256 -27.13 -14.45 16.19
CA TRP A 256 -28.09 -15.52 16.50
C TRP A 256 -27.45 -16.68 17.28
N LEU A 257 -26.25 -17.13 16.87
CA LEU A 257 -25.50 -18.15 17.60
C LEU A 257 -25.15 -17.74 19.04
N VAL A 258 -24.79 -16.47 19.25
CA VAL A 258 -24.52 -15.93 20.59
C VAL A 258 -25.79 -15.96 21.44
N GLN A 259 -26.93 -15.56 20.89
CA GLN A 259 -28.21 -15.60 21.61
C GLN A 259 -28.61 -17.04 21.99
N LEU A 260 -28.39 -18.02 21.11
CA LEU A 260 -28.63 -19.43 21.43
C LEU A 260 -27.76 -19.93 22.58
N ARG A 261 -26.48 -19.56 22.60
CA ARG A 261 -25.56 -19.91 23.70
C ARG A 261 -26.02 -19.30 25.02
N LEU A 262 -26.38 -18.02 25.02
CA LEU A 262 -26.87 -17.33 26.22
C LEU A 262 -28.15 -17.96 26.77
N LYS A 263 -29.11 -18.32 25.91
CA LYS A 263 -30.32 -19.06 26.32
C LYS A 263 -29.97 -20.40 26.99
N LYS A 264 -29.00 -21.15 26.45
CA LYS A 264 -28.52 -22.40 27.05
C LYS A 264 -27.91 -22.19 28.44
N TYR A 265 -27.11 -21.14 28.63
CA TYR A 265 -26.53 -20.81 29.94
C TYR A 265 -27.61 -20.45 30.97
N LEU A 266 -28.59 -19.61 30.58
CA LEU A 266 -29.70 -19.23 31.47
C LEU A 266 -30.55 -20.44 31.88
N LEU A 267 -30.77 -21.40 30.98
CA LEU A 267 -31.50 -22.64 31.28
C LEU A 267 -30.73 -23.59 32.21
N LEU A 268 -29.39 -23.51 32.22
CA LEU A 268 -28.53 -24.31 33.10
C LEU A 268 -28.32 -23.67 34.47
N SER A 269 -28.44 -22.34 34.59
CA SER A 269 -28.33 -21.62 35.88
C SER A 269 -29.61 -21.63 36.71
N HIS A 270 -30.74 -22.08 36.14
CA HIS A 270 -32.03 -22.23 36.83
C HIS A 270 -32.35 -23.69 37.20
N LYS A 271 -31.35 -24.58 37.17
CA LYS A 271 -31.41 -25.94 37.72
C LYS A 271 -30.39 -26.06 38.85
#